data_AF-A0A183HR40-F1
#
_entry.id   AF-A0A183HR40-F1
#
_cell.length_a   1.000
_cell.length_b   1.000
_cell.length_c   1.000
_cell.angle_alpha   90.00
_cell.angle_beta   90.00
_cell.angle_gamma   90.00
#
_symmetry.space_group_name_H-M   'P 1'
#
loop_
_entity.id
_entity.type
_entity.pdbx_description
1 polymer ?
#
loop_
_entity_poly.entity_id
_entity_poly.type
_entity_poly.pdbx_seq_one_letter_code
_entity_poly.pdbx_strand_id
1 'polypeptide(L)'
;MDGTEFTTMAGRLQKLSPTLSYLVRWSTMKESIVGVVRRSLCFPLYRHWDLSMKVLDDLKFLLGKGRVSLLQCLVDVHIILSTSGNYRYLLNDLFITDYCLWIQCVSDDILSWLQYELNHLILRKSDVQLDLEEVELEAKLLTLQIDAKDSEVEDSDDDSS
;
A
#
# COMPACT_ATOMS: atom_id res chain seq x y z
N MET A 1 -10.96 -20.65 -5.13
CA MET A 1 -11.11 -19.37 -4.44
C MET A 1 -12.58 -19.12 -4.27
N ASP A 2 -13.00 -18.85 -3.03
CA ASP A 2 -14.38 -18.57 -2.63
C ASP A 2 -14.77 -17.14 -3.07
N GLY A 3 -16.03 -16.90 -3.47
CA GLY A 3 -16.54 -15.56 -3.77
C GLY A 3 -16.39 -14.54 -2.63
N THR A 4 -16.30 -15.01 -1.38
CA THR A 4 -16.02 -14.18 -0.20
C THR A 4 -14.59 -13.62 -0.21
N GLU A 5 -13.62 -14.40 -0.68
CA GLU A 5 -12.21 -13.97 -0.80
C GLU A 5 -12.08 -12.86 -1.83
N PHE A 6 -12.71 -13.02 -3.00
CA PHE A 6 -12.75 -12.01 -4.06
C PHE A 6 -13.40 -10.70 -3.60
N THR A 7 -14.49 -10.80 -2.83
CA THR A 7 -15.17 -9.64 -2.26
C THR A 7 -14.24 -8.85 -1.32
N THR A 8 -13.50 -9.55 -0.48
CA THR A 8 -12.56 -8.95 0.47
C THR A 8 -11.34 -8.35 -0.24
N MET A 9 -10.80 -9.06 -1.23
CA MET A 9 -9.70 -8.58 -2.09
C MET A 9 -10.10 -7.30 -2.83
N ALA A 10 -11.24 -7.29 -3.50
CA ALA A 10 -11.74 -6.11 -4.22
C ALA A 10 -11.95 -4.92 -3.28
N GLY A 11 -12.51 -5.15 -2.08
CA GLY A 11 -12.65 -4.12 -1.06
C GLY A 11 -11.30 -3.52 -0.63
N ARG A 12 -10.25 -4.35 -0.52
CA ARG A 12 -8.88 -3.87 -0.22
C ARG A 12 -8.27 -3.10 -1.40
N LEU A 13 -8.39 -3.61 -2.63
CA LEU A 13 -7.88 -2.94 -3.84
C LEU A 13 -8.50 -1.55 -3.99
N GLN A 14 -9.81 -1.45 -3.88
CA GLN A 14 -10.52 -0.18 -3.95
C GLN A 14 -10.02 0.75 -2.84
N LYS A 15 -10.00 0.29 -1.58
CA LYS A 15 -9.56 1.10 -0.44
C LYS A 15 -8.10 1.53 -0.53
N LEU A 16 -7.21 0.77 -1.16
CA LEU A 16 -5.80 1.14 -1.27
C LEU A 16 -5.53 2.06 -2.45
N SER A 17 -6.25 1.91 -3.57
CA SER A 17 -6.09 2.76 -4.74
C SER A 17 -6.90 4.06 -4.61
N PRO A 18 -6.26 5.24 -4.49
CA PRO A 18 -6.99 6.50 -4.45
C PRO A 18 -7.69 6.78 -5.79
N THR A 19 -7.14 6.32 -6.91
CA THR A 19 -7.78 6.40 -8.23
C THR A 19 -9.09 5.61 -8.27
N LEU A 20 -9.12 4.39 -7.71
CA LEU A 20 -10.35 3.58 -7.72
C LEU A 20 -11.38 4.01 -6.66
N SER A 21 -10.94 4.53 -5.51
CA SER A 21 -11.86 5.00 -4.45
C SER A 21 -12.42 6.40 -4.70
N TYR A 22 -11.60 7.32 -5.22
CA TYR A 22 -11.90 8.75 -5.26
C TYR A 22 -11.63 9.39 -6.64
N LEU A 23 -11.42 8.58 -7.69
CA LEU A 23 -11.20 9.04 -9.06
C LEU A 23 -10.01 10.02 -9.17
N VAL A 24 -9.03 9.89 -8.27
CA VAL A 24 -7.87 10.76 -8.19
C VAL A 24 -6.97 10.57 -9.41
N ARG A 25 -6.58 11.71 -10.00
CA ARG A 25 -5.57 11.80 -11.05
C ARG A 25 -4.28 12.35 -10.45
N TRP A 26 -3.14 11.87 -10.96
CA TRP A 26 -1.82 12.20 -10.45
C TRP A 26 -1.06 13.06 -11.43
N SER A 27 -0.33 14.05 -10.92
CA SER A 27 0.62 14.85 -11.70
C SER A 27 2.00 14.21 -11.76
N THR A 28 2.37 13.43 -10.73
CA THR A 28 3.69 12.79 -10.63
C THR A 28 3.59 11.37 -10.09
N MET A 29 4.62 10.56 -10.35
CA MET A 29 4.73 9.24 -9.73
C MET A 29 4.86 9.32 -8.21
N LYS A 30 5.62 10.29 -7.70
CA LYS A 30 5.81 10.43 -6.24
C LYS A 30 4.47 10.65 -5.53
N GLU A 31 3.61 11.51 -6.05
CA GLU A 31 2.29 11.75 -5.47
C GLU A 31 1.41 10.49 -5.47
N SER A 32 1.45 9.69 -6.55
CA SER A 32 0.66 8.47 -6.64
C SER A 32 1.11 7.43 -5.61
N ILE A 33 2.43 7.24 -5.46
CA ILE A 33 3.00 6.33 -4.46
C ILE A 33 2.74 6.83 -3.04
N VAL A 34 2.94 8.13 -2.76
CA VAL A 34 2.60 8.74 -1.46
C VAL A 34 1.12 8.49 -1.12
N GLY A 35 0.22 8.67 -2.10
CA GLY A 35 -1.20 8.44 -1.93
C GLY A 35 -1.53 7.00 -1.55
N VAL A 36 -0.95 6.02 -2.24
CA VAL A 36 -1.16 4.60 -1.95
C VAL A 36 -0.55 4.20 -0.59
N VAL A 37 0.68 4.64 -0.30
CA VAL A 37 1.36 4.33 0.97
C VAL A 37 0.60 4.94 2.14
N ARG A 38 0.18 6.20 2.06
CA ARG A 38 -0.67 6.83 3.10
C ARG A 38 -1.92 5.99 3.37
N ARG A 39 -2.62 5.53 2.33
CA ARG A 39 -3.82 4.69 2.49
C ARG A 39 -3.51 3.31 3.09
N SER A 40 -2.36 2.72 2.75
CA SER A 40 -1.91 1.46 3.35
C SER A 40 -1.66 1.56 4.86
N LEU A 41 -1.42 2.78 5.37
CA LEU A 41 -1.24 3.05 6.79
C LEU A 41 -2.53 3.45 7.52
N CYS A 42 -3.64 3.66 6.79
CA CYS A 42 -4.91 4.11 7.37
C CYS A 42 -6.03 3.06 7.29
N PHE A 43 -6.12 2.28 6.22
CA PHE A 43 -7.31 1.46 5.91
C PHE A 43 -7.21 -0.05 6.15
N PRO A 44 -6.12 -0.75 5.81
CA PRO A 44 -6.07 -2.21 5.92
C PRO A 44 -5.87 -2.67 7.37
N LEU A 45 -6.02 -3.97 7.61
CA LEU A 45 -5.77 -4.59 8.93
C LEU A 45 -4.34 -4.36 9.41
N TYR A 46 -3.36 -4.54 8.52
CA TYR A 46 -1.94 -4.34 8.79
C TYR A 46 -1.50 -2.97 8.28
N ARG A 47 -1.17 -2.06 9.20
CA ARG A 47 -0.76 -0.67 8.93
C ARG A 47 0.67 -0.50 9.40
N HIS A 48 1.63 -0.80 8.54
CA HIS A 48 3.02 -0.85 8.92
C HIS A 48 3.91 -0.28 7.83
N TRP A 49 4.77 0.69 8.18
CA TRP A 49 5.64 1.39 7.24
C TRP A 49 6.51 0.44 6.42
N ASP A 50 7.23 -0.47 7.08
CA ASP A 50 8.14 -1.38 6.38
C ASP A 50 7.41 -2.38 5.49
N LEU A 51 6.15 -2.72 5.82
CA LEU A 51 5.34 -3.57 4.96
C LEU A 51 4.99 -2.82 3.68
N SER A 52 4.59 -1.56 3.79
CA SER A 52 4.31 -0.70 2.64
C SER A 52 5.56 -0.51 1.77
N MET A 53 6.74 -0.39 2.37
CA MET A 53 8.00 -0.26 1.63
C MET A 53 8.37 -1.57 0.90
N LYS A 54 8.16 -2.73 1.53
CA LYS A 54 8.34 -4.02 0.87
C LYS A 54 7.42 -4.19 -0.34
N VAL A 55 6.15 -3.79 -0.23
CA VAL A 55 5.21 -3.81 -1.36
C VAL A 55 5.66 -2.88 -2.49
N LEU A 56 6.27 -1.73 -2.17
CA LEU A 56 6.86 -0.85 -3.17
C LEU A 56 8.06 -1.49 -3.88
N ASP A 57 8.89 -2.25 -3.16
CA ASP A 57 9.99 -3.00 -3.77
C ASP A 57 9.48 -4.16 -4.65
N ASP A 58 8.39 -4.83 -4.26
CA ASP A 58 7.71 -5.81 -5.11
C ASP A 58 7.17 -5.17 -6.40
N LEU A 59 6.67 -3.93 -6.33
CA LEU A 59 6.24 -3.18 -7.51
C LEU A 59 7.42 -2.88 -8.45
N LYS A 60 8.58 -2.46 -7.91
CA LYS A 60 9.80 -2.26 -8.71
C LYS A 60 10.23 -3.55 -9.40
N PHE A 61 10.19 -4.67 -8.68
CA PHE A 61 10.51 -5.98 -9.22
C PHE A 61 9.52 -6.41 -10.31
N LEU A 62 8.21 -6.22 -10.09
CA LEU A 62 7.17 -6.53 -11.06
C LEU A 62 7.35 -5.72 -12.35
N LEU A 63 7.61 -4.42 -12.22
CA LEU A 63 7.85 -3.53 -13.35
C LEU A 63 9.09 -3.97 -14.15
N GLY A 64 10.14 -4.43 -13.47
CA GLY A 64 11.34 -4.98 -14.11
C GLY A 64 11.16 -6.31 -14.83
N LYS A 65 10.10 -7.08 -14.55
CA LYS A 65 9.75 -8.27 -15.36
C LYS A 65 9.15 -7.92 -16.72
N GLY A 66 8.73 -6.67 -16.90
CA GLY A 66 8.21 -6.15 -18.17
C GLY A 66 6.70 -6.36 -18.38
N ARG A 67 6.24 -5.93 -19.56
CA ARG A 67 4.83 -5.73 -19.92
C ARG A 67 3.92 -6.93 -19.67
N VAL A 68 4.38 -8.15 -19.91
CA VAL A 68 3.55 -9.37 -19.77
C VAL A 68 3.16 -9.59 -18.31
N SER A 69 4.09 -9.36 -17.38
CA SER A 69 3.80 -9.52 -15.95
C SER A 69 2.87 -8.44 -15.43
N LEU A 70 2.99 -7.21 -15.95
CA LEU A 70 2.09 -6.09 -15.62
C LEU A 70 0.68 -6.34 -16.15
N LEU A 71 0.56 -6.81 -17.40
CA LEU A 71 -0.71 -7.18 -18.00
C LEU A 71 -1.39 -8.29 -17.19
N GLN A 72 -0.65 -9.33 -16.79
CA GLN A 72 -1.19 -10.39 -15.95
C GLN A 72 -1.77 -9.84 -14.64
N CYS A 73 -1.04 -8.95 -13.96
CA CYS A 73 -1.50 -8.31 -12.73
C CYS A 73 -2.80 -7.49 -12.95
N LEU A 74 -2.86 -6.72 -14.05
CA LEU A 74 -4.06 -5.95 -14.39
C LEU A 74 -5.25 -6.85 -14.74
N VAL A 75 -5.02 -7.97 -15.44
CA VAL A 75 -6.06 -8.98 -15.73
C VAL A 75 -6.57 -9.63 -14.45
N ASP A 76 -5.70 -9.95 -13.50
CA ASP A 76 -6.10 -10.49 -12.21
C ASP A 76 -6.95 -9.49 -11.42
N VAL A 77 -6.56 -8.20 -11.40
CA VAL A 77 -7.37 -7.12 -10.81
C VAL A 77 -8.72 -7.00 -11.51
N HIS A 78 -8.75 -7.08 -12.84
CA HIS A 78 -9.98 -7.04 -13.62
C HIS A 78 -10.94 -8.18 -13.23
N ILE A 79 -10.43 -9.41 -13.14
CA ILE A 79 -11.20 -10.59 -12.71
C ILE A 79 -11.75 -10.39 -11.29
N ILE A 80 -10.90 -9.95 -10.35
CA ILE A 80 -11.30 -9.70 -8.96
C ILE A 80 -12.48 -8.71 -8.92
N LEU A 81 -12.39 -7.60 -9.65
CA LEU A 81 -13.45 -6.58 -9.65
C LEU A 81 -14.74 -7.07 -10.31
N SER A 82 -14.65 -7.88 -11.37
CA SER A 82 -15.81 -8.50 -12.03
C SER A 82 -16.55 -9.49 -11.15
N THR A 83 -15.82 -10.30 -10.37
CA THR A 83 -16.41 -11.39 -9.58
C THR A 83 -16.85 -10.95 -8.17
N SER A 84 -16.37 -9.81 -7.68
CA SER A 84 -16.57 -9.35 -6.29
C SER A 84 -17.95 -8.74 -5.96
N GLY A 85 -18.86 -8.65 -6.93
CA GLY A 85 -20.18 -8.04 -6.76
C GLY A 85 -20.15 -6.53 -6.43
N ASN A 86 -21.23 -6.01 -5.86
CA ASN A 86 -21.36 -4.60 -5.42
C ASN A 86 -21.06 -3.56 -6.51
N TYR A 87 -21.38 -3.86 -7.77
CA TYR A 87 -21.15 -2.99 -8.93
C TYR A 87 -19.67 -2.58 -9.15
N ARG A 88 -18.71 -3.31 -8.55
CA ARG A 88 -17.27 -2.99 -8.69
C ARG A 88 -16.73 -3.21 -10.10
N TYR A 89 -17.43 -4.01 -10.91
CA TYR A 89 -17.11 -4.17 -12.34
C TYR A 89 -17.12 -2.83 -13.10
N LEU A 90 -17.86 -1.82 -12.64
CA LEU A 90 -17.84 -0.48 -13.23
C LEU A 90 -16.44 0.16 -13.18
N LEU A 91 -15.61 -0.21 -12.20
CA LEU A 91 -14.23 0.26 -12.12
C LEU A 91 -13.34 -0.36 -13.21
N ASN A 92 -13.72 -1.52 -13.75
CA ASN A 92 -13.06 -2.08 -14.93
C ASN A 92 -13.33 -1.20 -16.15
N ASP A 93 -14.59 -0.86 -16.37
CA ASP A 93 -15.02 -0.01 -17.49
C ASP A 93 -14.43 1.40 -17.39
N LEU A 94 -14.27 1.93 -16.18
CA LEU A 94 -13.70 3.27 -15.97
C LEU A 94 -12.18 3.33 -16.06
N PHE A 95 -11.47 2.26 -15.73
CA PHE A 95 -10.00 2.30 -15.57
C PHE A 95 -9.28 1.04 -16.06
N ILE A 96 -9.64 -0.13 -15.52
CA ILE A 96 -8.76 -1.31 -15.65
C ILE A 96 -8.70 -1.82 -17.09
N THR A 97 -9.81 -1.77 -17.83
CA THR A 97 -9.85 -2.15 -19.25
C THR A 97 -8.88 -1.30 -20.08
N ASP A 98 -8.91 0.03 -19.88
CA ASP A 98 -8.03 0.94 -20.58
C ASP A 98 -6.56 0.74 -20.18
N TYR A 99 -6.28 0.42 -18.92
CA TYR A 99 -4.90 0.09 -18.48
C TYR A 99 -4.40 -1.21 -19.10
N CYS A 100 -5.24 -2.24 -19.22
CA CYS A 100 -4.90 -3.47 -19.93
C CYS A 100 -4.58 -3.23 -21.40
N LEU A 101 -5.32 -2.36 -22.09
CA LEU A 101 -5.06 -2.00 -23.48
C LEU A 101 -3.80 -1.14 -23.61
N TRP A 102 -3.64 -0.16 -22.72
CA TRP A 102 -2.50 0.75 -22.72
C TRP A 102 -1.17 0.01 -22.55
N ILE A 103 -1.07 -0.92 -21.60
CA ILE A 103 0.19 -1.65 -21.34
C ILE A 103 0.63 -2.53 -22.52
N GLN A 104 -0.31 -2.92 -23.38
CA GLN A 104 -0.01 -3.70 -24.59
C GLN A 104 0.57 -2.82 -25.71
N CYS A 105 0.10 -1.58 -25.81
CA CYS A 105 0.44 -0.67 -26.90
C CYS A 105 1.53 0.35 -26.57
N VAL A 106 1.82 0.57 -25.28
CA VAL A 106 2.83 1.54 -24.84
C VAL A 106 4.23 1.18 -25.34
N SER A 107 5.02 2.21 -25.68
CA SER A 107 6.42 2.04 -26.09
C SER A 107 7.30 1.60 -24.93
N ASP A 108 8.36 0.86 -25.24
CA ASP A 108 9.35 0.42 -24.25
C ASP A 108 10.10 1.60 -23.62
N ASP A 109 10.21 2.74 -24.32
CA ASP A 109 10.82 3.96 -23.80
C ASP A 109 10.04 4.50 -22.59
N ILE A 110 8.71 4.51 -22.65
CA ILE A 110 7.85 4.96 -21.54
C ILE A 110 7.97 4.00 -20.36
N LEU A 111 8.02 2.68 -20.62
CA LEU A 111 8.18 1.70 -19.55
C LEU A 111 9.56 1.80 -18.89
N SER A 112 10.60 2.04 -19.67
CA SER A 112 11.95 2.26 -19.19
C SER A 112 12.06 3.55 -18.37
N TRP A 113 11.40 4.63 -18.82
CA TRP A 113 11.28 5.87 -18.06
C TRP A 113 10.54 5.66 -16.73
N LEU A 114 9.41 4.95 -16.74
CA LEU A 114 8.63 4.63 -15.53
C LEU A 114 9.46 3.80 -14.55
N GLN A 115 10.21 2.81 -15.06
CA GLN A 115 11.10 1.99 -14.24
C GLN A 115 12.23 2.82 -13.63
N TYR A 116 12.83 3.72 -14.41
CA TYR A 116 13.85 4.63 -13.93
C TYR A 116 13.31 5.53 -12.82
N GLU A 117 12.17 6.19 -13.04
CA GLU A 117 11.54 7.07 -12.05
C GLU A 117 11.21 6.33 -10.74
N LEU A 118 10.64 5.13 -10.84
CA LEU A 118 10.26 4.32 -9.67
C LEU A 118 11.47 3.83 -8.87
N ASN A 119 12.56 3.45 -9.55
CA ASN A 119 13.78 2.99 -8.89
C ASN A 119 14.53 4.11 -8.16
N HIS A 120 14.42 5.35 -8.63
CA HIS A 120 15.05 6.53 -8.01
C HIS A 120 14.12 7.23 -7.01
N LEU A 121 12.88 6.75 -6.86
CA LEU A 121 11.94 7.29 -5.91
C LEU A 121 12.39 6.98 -4.47
N ILE A 122 12.70 8.04 -3.73
CA ILE A 122 12.96 7.98 -2.29
C ILE A 122 11.73 8.49 -1.56
N LEU A 123 11.13 7.61 -0.75
CA LEU A 123 9.98 7.93 0.08
C LEU A 123 10.38 7.97 1.55
N ARG A 124 10.00 9.04 2.24
CA ARG A 124 10.25 9.25 3.68
C ARG A 124 8.95 9.25 4.45
N LYS A 125 9.03 8.95 5.75
CA LYS A 125 7.85 8.98 6.64
C LYS A 125 7.17 10.35 6.68
N SER A 126 7.95 11.42 6.57
CA SER A 126 7.41 12.79 6.47
C SER A 126 6.63 13.06 5.18
N ASP A 127 6.89 12.34 4.08
CA ASP A 127 6.17 12.54 2.81
C ASP A 127 4.68 12.17 2.92
N VAL A 128 4.31 11.24 3.82
CA VAL A 128 2.92 10.80 3.97
C VAL A 128 2.08 11.70 4.88
N GLN A 129 2.67 12.70 5.56
CA GLN A 129 1.93 13.69 6.38
C GLN A 129 0.99 13.03 7.41
N LEU A 130 1.50 12.02 8.10
CA LEU A 130 0.81 11.30 9.19
C LEU A 130 1.58 11.40 10.52
N ASP A 131 2.60 12.26 10.58
CA ASP A 131 3.45 12.48 11.76
C ASP A 131 3.99 11.18 12.38
N LEU A 132 4.31 10.20 11.51
CA LEU A 132 4.65 8.84 11.93
C LEU A 132 5.84 8.80 12.90
N GLU A 133 6.85 9.64 12.67
CA GLU A 133 8.06 9.69 13.51
C GLU A 133 7.75 10.16 14.93
N GLU A 134 6.83 11.11 15.08
CA GLU A 134 6.35 11.60 16.37
C GLU A 134 5.54 10.52 17.09
N VAL A 135 4.55 9.94 16.41
CA VAL A 135 3.70 8.88 16.97
C VAL A 135 4.52 7.65 17.39
N GLU A 136 5.52 7.26 16.61
CA GLU A 136 6.40 6.14 16.94
C GLU A 136 7.32 6.45 18.13
N LEU A 137 7.79 7.70 18.27
CA LEU A 137 8.60 8.13 19.40
C LEU A 137 7.77 8.14 20.68
N GLU A 138 6.58 8.71 20.65
CA GLU A 138 5.64 8.72 21.77
C GLU A 138 5.32 7.29 22.25
N ALA A 139 5.03 6.39 21.31
CA ALA A 139 4.77 4.99 21.64
C ALA A 139 5.96 4.33 22.34
N LYS A 140 7.20 4.56 21.86
CA LYS A 140 8.42 4.02 22.49
C LYS A 140 8.64 4.57 23.90
N LEU A 141 8.41 5.87 24.11
CA LEU A 141 8.54 6.49 25.43
C LEU A 141 7.53 5.91 26.42
N LEU A 142 6.28 5.69 25.99
CA LEU A 142 5.25 5.08 26.82
C LEU A 142 5.60 3.63 27.20
N THR A 143 6.13 2.82 26.27
CA THR A 143 6.58 1.45 26.57
C THR A 143 7.68 1.46 27.63
N LEU A 144 8.70 2.31 27.48
CA LEU A 144 9.79 2.42 28.47
C LEU A 144 9.28 2.85 29.86
N GLN A 145 8.29 3.73 29.92
CA GLN A 145 7.68 4.16 31.19
C GLN A 145 6.87 3.05 31.87
N ILE A 146 6.25 2.17 31.09
CA ILE A 146 5.53 0.99 31.63
C ILE A 146 6.56 0.00 32.18
N ASP A 147 7.59 -0.33 31.40
CA ASP A 147 8.64 -1.26 31.81
C ASP A 147 9.35 -0.80 33.10
N ALA A 148 9.63 0.51 33.21
CA ALA A 148 10.23 1.09 34.41
C ALA A 148 9.33 0.97 35.65
N LYS A 149 8.01 1.18 35.48
CA LYS A 149 7.04 1.02 36.58
C LYS A 149 6.90 -0.42 37.03
N ASP A 150 6.89 -1.37 36.09
CA ASP A 150 6.82 -2.79 36.43
C ASP A 150 8.07 -3.23 37.21
N SER A 151 9.26 -2.71 36.87
CA SER A 151 10.48 -2.98 37.64
C SER A 151 10.52 -2.34 39.04
N GLU A 152 9.87 -1.19 39.26
CA GLU A 152 9.78 -0.57 40.60
C GLU A 152 8.80 -1.29 41.53
N VAL A 153 7.81 -2.01 40.98
CA VAL A 153 6.82 -2.77 41.76
C VAL A 153 7.38 -4.13 42.22
N GLU A 154 8.27 -4.76 41.45
CA GLU A 154 8.88 -6.06 41.82
C GLU A 154 9.95 -5.95 42.93
N ASP A 155 10.61 -4.80 43.09
CA ASP A 155 11.65 -4.59 44.11
C ASP A 155 11.10 -4.20 45.51
N SER A 156 9.77 -4.06 45.65
CA SER A 156 9.13 -3.60 46.91
C SER A 156 8.67 -4.72 47.86
N ASP A 157 8.77 -5.99 47.47
CA ASP A 157 8.17 -7.12 48.23
C ASP A 157 9.17 -7.95 49.08
N ASP A 158 10.44 -7.53 49.23
CA ASP A 158 11.47 -8.31 49.97
C ASP A 158 11.86 -7.74 51.35
N ASP A 159 10.98 -7.00 52.03
CA ASP A 159 11.22 -6.59 53.43
C ASP A 159 10.04 -6.89 54.35
N SER A 160 9.96 -8.14 54.83
CA SER A 160 9.18 -8.53 56.00
C SER A 160 9.80 -9.78 56.65
N SER A 161 10.64 -9.52 57.65
CA SER A 161 11.20 -10.49 58.62
C SER A 161 10.16 -11.02 59.61
#